data_AF-A0A351Q3N8-F1
#
_entry.id   AF-A0A351Q3N8-F1
#
_cell.length_a   1.000
_cell.length_b   1.000
_cell.length_c   1.000
_cell.angle_alpha   90.00
_cell.angle_beta   90.00
_cell.angle_gamma   90.00
#
_symmetry.space_group_name_H-M   'P 1'
#
loop_
_entity.id
_entity.type
_entity.pdbx_description
1 polymer ?
#
loop_
_entity_poly.entity_id
_entity_poly.type
_entity_poly.pdbx_seq_one_letter_code
_entity_poly.pdbx_strand_id
1 'polypeptide(L)'
;MNVLNQFLFGLVPYIAMTVMVVGSIIRYDREQYSWKTGSSQMLESKQLRRGSIPFHIGILAIFAGHFVGLLTPNVVWHALGISAATKQL
;
A
#
# COMPACT_ATOMS: atom_id res chain seq x y z
N MET A 1 -10.10 -9.34 -25.47
CA MET A 1 -9.43 -9.44 -24.16
C MET A 1 -8.89 -10.86 -24.01
N ASN A 2 -7.57 -11.02 -23.80
CA ASN A 2 -6.96 -12.34 -23.61
C ASN A 2 -7.33 -12.88 -22.21
N VAL A 3 -7.52 -14.19 -22.08
CA VAL A 3 -7.75 -14.90 -20.80
C VAL A 3 -6.75 -14.46 -19.73
N LEU A 4 -5.48 -14.30 -20.09
CA LEU A 4 -4.44 -13.85 -19.17
C LEU A 4 -4.70 -12.45 -18.61
N ASN A 5 -5.20 -11.52 -19.44
CA ASN A 5 -5.51 -10.16 -19.01
C ASN A 5 -6.71 -10.15 -18.05
N GLN A 6 -7.78 -10.88 -18.40
CA GLN A 6 -8.95 -11.03 -17.54
C GLN A 6 -8.60 -11.66 -16.18
N PHE A 7 -7.71 -12.64 -16.19
CA PHE A 7 -7.24 -13.25 -14.96
C PHE A 7 -6.46 -12.24 -14.09
N LEU A 8 -5.44 -11.58 -14.64
CA LEU A 8 -4.54 -10.70 -13.88
C LEU A 8 -5.20 -9.42 -13.37
N PHE A 9 -6.06 -8.78 -14.17
CA PHE A 9 -6.65 -7.47 -13.82
C PHE A 9 -8.13 -7.58 -13.46
N GLY A 10 -8.79 -8.65 -13.86
CA GLY A 10 -10.20 -8.89 -13.53
C GLY A 10 -10.40 -9.74 -12.28
N LEU A 11 -9.57 -10.76 -12.03
CA LEU A 11 -9.80 -11.70 -10.92
C LEU A 11 -8.81 -11.54 -9.76
N VAL A 12 -7.51 -11.52 -10.06
CA VAL A 12 -6.44 -11.48 -9.04
C VAL A 12 -6.61 -10.35 -8.01
N PRO A 13 -7.00 -9.11 -8.38
CA PRO A 13 -7.14 -8.03 -7.40
C PRO A 13 -8.17 -8.34 -6.30
N TYR A 14 -9.29 -8.98 -6.67
CA TYR A 14 -10.34 -9.33 -5.70
C TYR A 14 -9.91 -10.47 -4.79
N ILE A 15 -9.20 -11.47 -5.31
CA ILE A 15 -8.64 -12.55 -4.50
C ILE A 15 -7.63 -11.97 -3.51
N ALA A 16 -6.70 -11.13 -3.98
CA ALA A 16 -5.70 -10.50 -3.15
C ALA A 16 -6.31 -9.65 -2.03
N MET A 17 -7.31 -8.80 -2.34
CA MET A 17 -8.01 -8.01 -1.33
C MET A 17 -8.76 -8.87 -0.32
N THR A 18 -9.43 -9.94 -0.77
CA THR A 18 -10.17 -10.85 0.12
C THR A 18 -9.22 -11.54 1.09
N VAL A 19 -8.11 -12.09 0.60
CA VAL A 19 -7.10 -12.74 1.45
C VAL A 19 -6.45 -11.73 2.39
N MET A 20 -6.15 -10.52 1.93
CA MET A 20 -5.60 -9.44 2.75
C MET A 20 -6.52 -9.10 3.93
N VAL A 21 -7.81 -8.85 3.68
CA VAL A 21 -8.76 -8.42 4.72
C VAL A 21 -9.10 -9.58 5.66
N VAL A 22 -9.56 -10.71 5.12
CA VAL A 22 -9.99 -11.87 5.93
C VAL A 22 -8.81 -12.47 6.69
N GLY A 23 -7.65 -12.62 6.03
CA GLY A 23 -6.44 -13.11 6.68
C GLY A 23 -5.97 -12.19 7.82
N SER A 24 -6.07 -10.86 7.63
CA SER A 24 -5.74 -9.90 8.68
C SER A 24 -6.68 -10.02 9.88
N ILE A 25 -8.00 -10.14 9.65
CA ILE A 25 -9.00 -10.30 10.72
C ILE A 25 -8.73 -11.59 11.49
N ILE A 26 -8.56 -12.73 10.80
CA ILE A 26 -8.33 -14.03 11.44
C ILE A 26 -7.04 -13.99 12.29
N ARG A 27 -5.96 -13.44 11.74
CA ARG A 27 -4.69 -13.33 12.47
C ARG A 27 -4.79 -12.39 13.66
N TYR A 28 -5.54 -11.30 13.53
CA TYR A 28 -5.80 -10.39 14.64
C TYR A 28 -6.55 -11.12 15.76
N ASP A 29 -7.67 -11.79 15.48
CA ASP A 29 -8.46 -12.43 16.53
C ASP A 29 -7.78 -13.65 17.17
N ARG A 30 -7.06 -14.46 16.38
CA ARG A 30 -6.51 -15.74 16.86
C ARG A 30 -5.04 -15.70 17.26
N GLU A 31 -4.23 -14.80 16.70
CA GLU A 31 -2.77 -14.86 16.78
C GLU A 31 -2.13 -13.55 17.26
N GLN A 32 -2.67 -12.95 18.31
CA GLN A 32 -2.14 -11.70 18.90
C GLN A 32 -0.64 -11.76 19.24
N TYR A 33 -0.12 -12.92 19.71
CA TYR A 33 1.31 -13.07 20.01
C TYR A 33 2.22 -12.93 18.77
N SER A 34 1.72 -13.27 17.58
CA SER A 34 2.46 -13.13 16.31
C SER A 34 2.33 -11.71 15.73
N TRP A 35 1.43 -10.87 16.26
CA TRP A 35 1.18 -9.51 15.79
C TRP A 35 2.19 -8.51 16.35
N LYS A 36 3.41 -8.54 15.82
CA LYS A 36 4.52 -7.65 16.22
C LYS A 36 5.39 -7.29 15.02
N THR A 37 6.13 -6.18 15.14
CA THR A 37 7.01 -5.68 14.06
C THR A 37 8.24 -6.55 13.82
N GLY A 38 8.60 -7.43 14.76
CA GLY A 38 9.76 -8.33 14.62
C GLY A 38 11.09 -7.59 14.54
N SER A 39 11.24 -6.47 15.27
CA SER A 39 12.43 -5.62 15.19
C SER A 39 13.73 -6.40 15.46
N SER A 40 14.65 -6.31 14.51
CA SER A 40 16.02 -6.85 14.61
C SER A 40 17.04 -5.79 15.04
N GLN A 41 16.59 -4.59 15.42
CA GLN A 41 17.47 -3.45 15.74
C GLN A 41 18.41 -3.72 16.92
N MET A 42 18.03 -4.62 17.84
CA MET A 42 18.90 -5.05 18.94
C MET A 42 20.15 -5.80 18.43
N LEU A 43 20.04 -6.54 17.32
CA LEU A 43 21.13 -7.34 16.75
C LEU A 43 22.11 -6.47 15.95
N GLU A 44 21.59 -5.47 15.24
CA GLU A 44 22.39 -4.56 14.43
C GLU A 44 21.64 -3.22 14.38
N SER A 45 22.11 -2.24 15.15
CA SER A 45 21.40 -0.95 15.28
C SER A 45 21.89 0.09 14.29
N LYS A 46 23.16 0.03 13.88
CA LYS A 46 23.83 1.11 13.15
C LYS A 46 23.47 1.11 11.66
N GLN A 47 23.52 -0.04 10.99
CA GLN A 47 23.10 -0.16 9.59
C GLN A 47 21.57 -0.16 9.50
N LEU A 48 20.86 -0.82 10.42
CA LEU A 48 19.40 -0.86 10.40
C LEU A 48 18.80 0.54 10.55
N ARG A 49 19.35 1.41 11.41
CA ARG A 49 18.87 2.80 11.51
C ARG A 49 19.10 3.60 10.23
N ARG A 50 20.24 3.40 9.56
CA ARG A 50 20.58 4.07 8.30
C ARG A 50 19.67 3.63 7.15
N GLY A 51 19.27 2.35 7.09
CA GLY A 51 18.35 1.85 6.07
C GLY A 51 16.87 2.08 6.42
N SER A 52 16.48 1.82 7.67
CA SER A 52 15.08 1.84 8.11
C SER A 52 14.46 3.23 8.02
N ILE A 53 15.15 4.28 8.48
CA ILE A 53 14.62 5.65 8.48
C ILE A 53 14.27 6.13 7.06
N PRO A 54 15.20 6.18 6.09
CA PRO A 54 14.88 6.63 4.75
C PRO A 54 13.88 5.70 4.04
N PHE A 55 13.94 4.38 4.28
CA PHE A 55 12.95 3.45 3.74
C PHE A 55 11.53 3.77 4.22
N HIS A 56 11.34 3.95 5.54
CA HIS A 56 10.01 4.24 6.10
C HIS A 56 9.49 5.61 5.67
N ILE A 57 10.35 6.63 5.60
CA ILE A 57 9.97 7.95 5.07
C ILE A 57 9.53 7.80 3.59
N GLY A 58 10.32 7.10 2.78
CA GLY A 58 10.02 6.88 1.37
C GLY A 58 8.73 6.11 1.15
N ILE A 59 8.56 4.95 1.81
CA ILE A 59 7.37 4.11 1.62
C ILE A 59 6.09 4.78 2.13
N LEU A 60 6.15 5.57 3.20
CA LEU A 60 5.00 6.33 3.69
C LEU A 60 4.62 7.46 2.73
N ALA A 61 5.61 8.17 2.17
CA ALA A 61 5.36 9.18 1.14
C ALA A 61 4.73 8.55 -0.13
N ILE A 62 5.26 7.41 -0.58
CA ILE A 62 4.71 6.66 -1.73
C ILE A 62 3.29 6.18 -1.44
N PHE A 63 3.05 5.61 -0.26
CA PHE A 63 1.73 5.14 0.15
C PHE A 63 0.72 6.28 0.15
N ALA A 64 1.05 7.43 0.76
CA ALA A 64 0.19 8.60 0.76
C ALA A 64 -0.06 9.13 -0.67
N GLY A 65 0.99 9.18 -1.50
CA GLY A 65 0.88 9.56 -2.91
C GLY A 65 -0.03 8.64 -3.72
N HIS A 66 0.07 7.32 -3.56
CA HIS A 66 -0.82 6.36 -4.22
C HIS A 66 -2.25 6.47 -3.71
N PHE A 67 -2.43 6.55 -2.39
CA PHE A 67 -3.74 6.64 -1.77
C PHE A 67 -4.50 7.89 -2.22
N VAL A 68 -3.88 9.07 -2.09
CA VAL A 68 -4.48 10.34 -2.51
C VAL A 68 -4.56 10.40 -4.04
N GLY A 69 -3.53 9.98 -4.77
CA GLY A 69 -3.48 10.09 -6.22
C GLY A 69 -4.55 9.26 -6.93
N LEU A 70 -4.75 8.00 -6.51
CA LEU A 70 -5.62 7.04 -7.19
C LEU A 70 -7.05 7.03 -6.65
N LEU A 71 -7.25 7.25 -5.34
CA LEU A 71 -8.59 7.14 -4.73
C LEU A 71 -9.31 8.49 -4.64
N THR A 72 -8.63 9.63 -4.78
CA THR A 72 -9.29 10.94 -4.72
C THR A 72 -10.14 11.18 -5.98
N PRO A 73 -11.44 11.48 -5.84
CA PRO A 73 -12.33 11.73 -6.97
C PRO A 73 -11.89 12.93 -7.82
N ASN A 74 -12.14 12.88 -9.12
CA ASN A 74 -11.81 13.96 -10.07
C ASN A 74 -12.42 15.32 -9.68
N VAL A 75 -13.62 15.33 -9.08
CA VAL A 75 -14.30 16.56 -8.63
C VAL A 75 -13.44 17.37 -7.65
N VAL A 76 -12.72 16.70 -6.74
CA VAL A 76 -11.83 17.36 -5.77
C VAL A 76 -10.67 18.04 -6.48
N TRP A 77 -10.09 17.38 -7.48
CA TRP A 77 -8.99 17.95 -8.28
C TRP A 77 -9.44 19.16 -9.10
N HIS A 78 -10.63 19.12 -9.68
CA HIS A 78 -11.23 20.27 -10.37
C HIS A 78 -11.51 21.44 -9.42
N ALA A 79 -12.01 21.18 -8.21
CA ALA A 79 -12.23 22.21 -7.20
C ALA A 79 -10.92 22.88 -6.75
N LEU A 80 -9.81 22.14 -6.76
CA LEU A 80 -8.47 22.65 -6.48
C LEU A 80 -7.79 23.32 -7.70
N GLY A 81 -8.50 23.45 -8.83
CA GLY A 81 -7.98 24.09 -10.04
C GLY A 81 -6.98 23.23 -10.83
N ILE A 82 -6.85 21.94 -10.52
CA ILE A 82 -5.93 21.01 -11.19
C ILE A 82 -6.69 20.32 -12.33
N SER A 83 -6.34 20.64 -13.58
CA SER A 83 -6.96 20.05 -14.76
C SER A 83 -6.49 18.60 -14.98
N ALA A 84 -7.35 17.74 -15.53
CA ALA A 84 -7.01 16.34 -15.79
C ALA A 84 -5.85 16.18 -16.81
N ALA A 85 -5.71 17.12 -17.75
CA ALA A 85 -4.61 17.15 -18.71
C ALA A 85 -3.24 17.30 -18.03
N THR A 86 -3.19 17.95 -16.86
CA THR A 86 -1.98 18.10 -16.05
C THR A 86 -1.53 16.77 -15.41
N LYS A 87 -2.43 15.78 -15.30
CA LYS A 87 -2.13 14.47 -14.68
C LYS A 87 -1.70 13.37 -15.67
N GLN A 88 -1.86 13.59 -16.98
CA GLN A 88 -1.65 12.56 -18.01
C GLN A 88 -0.39 12.78 -18.87
N LEU A 89 0.43 13.79 -18.56
CA LEU A 89 1.78 13.95 -19.10
C LEU A 89 2.78 13.06 -18.34
#